data_AF-A0A103YLH8-F1
#
_entry.id   AF-A0A103YLH8-F1
#
_cell.length_a   1.000
_cell.length_b   1.000
_cell.length_c   1.000
_cell.angle_alpha   90.00
_cell.angle_beta   90.00
_cell.angle_gamma   90.00
#
_symmetry.space_group_name_H-M   'P 1'
#
loop_
_entity.id
_entity.type
_entity.pdbx_description
1 polymer ?
#
loop_
_entity_poly.entity_id
_entity_poly.type
_entity_poly.pdbx_seq_one_letter_code
_entity_poly.pdbx_strand_id
1 'polypeptide(L)'
;MPFVQEALDGIEFARGDPNSTWGSVRAAMGHPEPFTLKYVAIGNEDCWKPHYRENYLKFYAAIRKAYPDIKMISNCDGSNAQLDHPADMYDFHIYQNANTVFSMANTFDRTSRVGPKAFVSEYAVTGDDAGRGSLLAALAEAAFLIGLEKNSDIVEMASYAPLFVNTNDRRWNPDAIVFDSSQAYGTPSYWMQHFFSDSNGATLLKSTLQANSSNSLEASAILFQNPMDKGNYMRIKVVNFGSSPVDLKIVIDGFDRKLLDSSGSKTVLSSTNVKDENSFANPEKVVAQVSPVKSLVEKTGTNMDLVLLPHSLTCFDVLMKSDITQITADDDSHVSSM
;
A
#
# COMPACT_ATOMS: atom_id res chain seq x y z
N MET A 1 -1.99 30.27 22.23
CA MET A 1 -2.46 28.87 22.41
C MET A 1 -1.21 28.01 22.56
N PRO A 2 -0.82 27.62 23.78
CA PRO A 2 0.48 26.98 24.04
C PRO A 2 0.77 25.77 23.14
N PHE A 3 -0.18 24.84 23.01
CA PHE A 3 0.00 23.65 22.18
C PHE A 3 0.13 23.93 20.67
N VAL A 4 -0.51 24.99 20.17
CA VAL A 4 -0.33 25.41 18.76
C VAL A 4 1.08 25.93 18.55
N GLN A 5 1.63 26.67 19.53
CA GLN A 5 3.01 27.12 19.45
C GLN A 5 3.97 25.94 19.53
N GLU A 6 3.75 24.98 20.43
CA GLU A 6 4.58 23.76 20.53
C GLU A 6 4.62 22.97 19.21
N ALA A 7 3.50 22.88 18.49
CA ALA A 7 3.49 22.25 17.16
C ALA A 7 4.32 23.04 16.13
N LEU A 8 4.23 24.37 16.12
CA LEU A 8 5.04 25.22 15.25
C LEU A 8 6.54 25.13 15.60
N ASP A 9 6.85 25.06 16.87
CA ASP A 9 8.20 24.90 17.42
C ASP A 9 8.80 23.55 16.98
N GLY A 10 8.02 22.47 17.01
CA GLY A 10 8.44 21.17 16.48
C GLY A 10 8.70 21.19 14.96
N ILE A 11 7.87 21.91 14.19
CA ILE A 11 8.11 22.10 12.75
C ILE A 11 9.35 22.97 12.51
N GLU A 12 9.58 24.01 13.31
CA GLU A 12 10.78 24.86 13.23
C GLU A 12 12.04 24.08 13.59
N PHE A 13 11.98 23.19 14.59
CA PHE A 13 13.07 22.26 14.87
C PHE A 13 13.41 21.43 13.63
N ALA A 14 12.39 20.88 12.96
CA ALA A 14 12.59 20.04 11.78
C ALA A 14 13.08 20.82 10.55
N ARG A 15 12.49 21.99 10.26
CA ARG A 15 12.65 22.72 8.99
C ARG A 15 13.36 24.08 9.08
N GLY A 16 13.47 24.64 10.27
CA GLY A 16 13.97 26.00 10.49
C GLY A 16 15.45 26.16 10.12
N ASP A 17 15.84 27.40 9.82
CA ASP A 17 17.24 27.78 9.61
C ASP A 17 18.09 27.40 10.83
N PRO A 18 19.34 26.93 10.66
CA PRO A 18 20.21 26.59 11.80
C PRO A 18 20.48 27.75 12.77
N ASN A 19 20.14 29.01 12.44
CA ASN A 19 20.24 30.15 13.34
C ASN A 19 18.91 30.54 14.00
N SER A 20 17.82 29.84 13.67
CA SER A 20 16.51 30.04 14.29
C SER A 20 16.47 29.43 15.70
N THR A 21 15.44 29.75 16.49
CA THR A 21 15.37 29.28 17.89
C THR A 21 15.46 27.76 17.96
N TRP A 22 14.57 27.06 17.25
CA TRP A 22 14.53 25.60 17.27
C TRP A 22 15.43 24.93 16.23
N GLY A 23 15.69 25.59 15.10
CA GLY A 23 16.66 25.11 14.11
C GLY A 23 18.10 25.07 14.66
N SER A 24 18.47 26.01 15.53
CA SER A 24 19.77 25.99 16.21
C SER A 24 19.94 24.81 17.17
N VAL A 25 18.85 24.34 17.79
CA VAL A 25 18.87 23.12 18.61
C VAL A 25 19.13 21.90 17.73
N ARG A 26 18.43 21.75 16.59
CA ARG A 26 18.70 20.68 15.62
C ARG A 26 20.15 20.69 15.13
N ALA A 27 20.68 21.87 14.80
CA ALA A 27 22.05 22.05 14.37
C ALA A 27 23.07 21.66 15.45
N ALA A 28 22.86 22.10 16.70
CA ALA A 28 23.70 21.75 17.85
C ALA A 28 23.68 20.25 18.17
N MET A 29 22.59 19.55 17.83
CA MET A 29 22.48 18.08 17.93
C MET A 29 23.21 17.33 16.79
N GLY A 30 23.90 18.05 15.89
CA GLY A 30 24.71 17.47 14.82
C GLY A 30 24.04 17.39 13.46
N HIS A 31 22.86 18.00 13.29
CA HIS A 31 22.13 18.00 12.01
C HIS A 31 21.80 19.43 11.55
N PRO A 32 22.78 20.19 11.01
CA PRO A 32 22.57 21.59 10.62
C PRO A 32 21.54 21.76 9.50
N GLU A 33 21.47 20.81 8.55
CA GLU A 33 20.53 20.88 7.44
C GLU A 33 19.08 20.63 7.89
N PRO A 34 18.08 21.35 7.35
CA PRO A 34 16.66 21.04 7.56
C PRO A 34 16.27 19.63 7.09
N PHE A 35 15.35 18.98 7.80
CA PHE A 35 14.71 17.75 7.33
C PHE A 35 13.67 18.05 6.24
N THR A 36 13.46 17.08 5.36
CA THR A 36 12.32 17.12 4.43
C THR A 36 11.06 16.68 5.16
N LEU A 37 10.24 17.66 5.58
CA LEU A 37 8.93 17.42 6.20
C LEU A 37 7.83 17.92 5.25
N LYS A 38 7.18 16.97 4.56
CA LYS A 38 6.14 17.26 3.56
C LYS A 38 4.72 17.19 4.10
N TYR A 39 4.49 16.39 5.14
CA TYR A 39 3.17 16.07 5.66
C TYR A 39 3.12 16.28 7.18
N VAL A 40 2.01 16.81 7.69
CA VAL A 40 1.72 16.88 9.13
C VAL A 40 0.30 16.40 9.37
N ALA A 41 0.14 15.32 10.15
CA ALA A 41 -1.15 14.89 10.68
C ALA A 41 -1.48 15.67 11.95
N ILE A 42 -2.71 16.18 12.06
CA ILE A 42 -3.17 16.97 13.20
C ILE A 42 -4.07 16.10 14.08
N GLY A 43 -3.45 15.42 15.05
CA GLY A 43 -4.09 14.48 15.98
C GLY A 43 -3.82 13.01 15.62
N ASN A 44 -4.48 12.08 16.31
CA ASN A 44 -4.52 10.65 16.00
C ASN A 44 -5.83 10.01 16.50
N GLU A 45 -6.62 9.40 15.62
CA GLU A 45 -7.91 8.76 15.96
C GLU A 45 -8.84 9.65 16.80
N ASP A 46 -8.76 10.96 16.58
CA ASP A 46 -9.41 11.95 17.42
C ASP A 46 -10.75 12.46 16.84
N CYS A 47 -11.12 12.10 15.61
CA CYS A 47 -12.24 12.74 14.92
C CYS A 47 -13.57 12.66 15.69
N TRP A 48 -13.81 11.55 16.40
CA TRP A 48 -14.99 11.35 17.22
C TRP A 48 -14.92 12.04 18.59
N LYS A 49 -13.74 12.55 18.99
CA LYS A 49 -13.55 13.19 20.30
C LYS A 49 -14.15 14.59 20.33
N PRO A 50 -14.68 15.01 21.49
CA PRO A 50 -15.11 16.39 21.70
C PRO A 50 -13.98 17.37 21.40
N HIS A 51 -14.31 18.50 20.76
CA HIS A 51 -13.40 19.59 20.42
C HIS A 51 -12.30 19.29 19.39
N TYR A 52 -12.18 18.07 18.84
CA TYR A 52 -11.20 17.80 17.78
C TYR A 52 -11.34 18.79 16.64
N ARG A 53 -12.58 18.96 16.15
CA ARG A 53 -12.90 19.86 15.05
C ARG A 53 -12.46 21.32 15.30
N GLU A 54 -12.77 21.85 16.47
CA GLU A 54 -12.41 23.21 16.87
C GLU A 54 -10.90 23.39 17.00
N ASN A 55 -10.23 22.40 17.60
CA ASN A 55 -8.78 22.41 17.79
C ASN A 55 -8.06 22.25 16.46
N TYR A 56 -8.45 21.30 15.63
CA TYR A 56 -7.92 21.08 14.28
C TYR A 56 -7.85 22.39 13.49
N LEU A 57 -8.93 23.19 13.49
CA LEU A 57 -8.96 24.45 12.75
C LEU A 57 -7.93 25.47 13.28
N LYS A 58 -7.65 25.49 14.59
CA LYS A 58 -6.63 26.34 15.21
C LYS A 58 -5.22 25.92 14.78
N PHE A 59 -4.93 24.63 14.80
CA PHE A 59 -3.65 24.07 14.35
C PHE A 59 -3.47 24.24 12.84
N TYR A 60 -4.48 23.88 12.04
CA TYR A 60 -4.49 24.02 10.60
C TYR A 60 -4.19 25.46 10.17
N ALA A 61 -4.91 26.44 10.73
CA ALA A 61 -4.73 27.84 10.36
C ALA A 61 -3.32 28.36 10.71
N ALA A 62 -2.78 27.96 11.86
CA ALA A 62 -1.44 28.36 12.29
C ALA A 62 -0.34 27.73 11.41
N ILE A 63 -0.43 26.42 11.17
CA ILE A 63 0.55 25.69 10.34
C ILE A 63 0.47 26.17 8.90
N ARG A 64 -0.73 26.28 8.30
CA ARG A 64 -0.89 26.77 6.93
C ARG A 64 -0.32 28.17 6.74
N LYS A 65 -0.44 29.04 7.75
CA LYS A 65 0.10 30.40 7.70
C LYS A 65 1.63 30.42 7.73
N ALA A 66 2.25 29.57 8.55
CA ALA A 66 3.71 29.52 8.72
C ALA A 66 4.42 28.70 7.63
N TYR A 67 3.79 27.60 7.19
CA TYR A 67 4.36 26.60 6.30
C TYR A 67 3.33 26.21 5.22
N PRO A 68 3.04 27.10 4.25
CA PRO A 68 1.96 26.89 3.29
C PRO A 68 2.17 25.68 2.37
N ASP A 69 3.41 25.18 2.25
CA ASP A 69 3.81 24.05 1.42
C ASP A 69 3.63 22.67 2.09
N ILE A 70 3.46 22.61 3.42
CA ILE A 70 3.18 21.35 4.11
C ILE A 70 1.76 20.90 3.78
N LYS A 71 1.58 19.62 3.46
CA LYS A 71 0.28 18.99 3.33
C LYS A 71 -0.24 18.58 4.71
N MET A 72 -1.45 19.01 5.08
CA MET A 72 -2.08 18.65 6.34
C MET A 72 -3.06 17.48 6.18
N ILE A 73 -2.92 16.52 7.08
CA ILE A 73 -3.76 15.32 7.17
C ILE A 73 -4.74 15.51 8.34
N SER A 74 -6.04 15.41 8.06
CA SER A 74 -7.09 15.29 9.08
C SER A 74 -7.26 13.83 9.50
N ASN A 75 -7.54 13.55 10.77
CA ASN A 75 -7.90 12.20 11.23
C ASN A 75 -9.39 11.87 11.08
N CYS A 76 -10.17 12.74 10.44
CA CYS A 76 -11.54 12.45 10.07
C CYS A 76 -11.59 11.72 8.73
N ASP A 77 -12.24 10.56 8.70
CA ASP A 77 -12.43 9.78 7.47
C ASP A 77 -13.31 10.54 6.45
N GLY A 78 -12.75 10.78 5.26
CA GLY A 78 -13.41 11.42 4.12
C GLY A 78 -13.86 10.45 3.01
N SER A 79 -13.75 9.14 3.21
CA SER A 79 -14.01 8.12 2.19
C SER A 79 -15.48 8.05 1.75
N ASN A 80 -16.41 8.22 2.69
CA ASN A 80 -17.85 8.12 2.46
C ASN A 80 -18.55 9.47 2.32
N ALA A 81 -17.97 10.54 2.87
CA ALA A 81 -18.52 11.89 2.82
C ALA A 81 -17.38 12.91 2.79
N GLN A 82 -17.59 14.02 2.08
CA GLN A 82 -16.62 15.10 2.09
C GLN A 82 -16.45 15.66 3.50
N LEU A 83 -15.20 15.99 3.85
CA LEU A 83 -14.92 16.70 5.08
C LEU A 83 -15.60 18.07 5.08
N ASP A 84 -16.13 18.45 6.24
CA ASP A 84 -16.66 19.78 6.49
C ASP A 84 -15.54 20.80 6.86
N HIS A 85 -14.27 20.43 6.67
CA HIS A 85 -13.07 21.25 6.88
C HIS A 85 -12.15 21.31 5.68
N PRO A 86 -11.27 22.32 5.65
CA PRO A 86 -10.07 22.22 4.86
C PRO A 86 -9.10 21.15 5.38
N ALA A 87 -8.63 20.30 4.48
CA ALA A 87 -7.49 19.40 4.63
C ALA A 87 -6.90 19.16 3.23
N ASP A 88 -5.62 18.81 3.14
CA ASP A 88 -5.05 18.33 1.88
C ASP A 88 -5.28 16.83 1.73
N MET A 89 -5.30 16.14 2.87
CA MET A 89 -5.50 14.70 2.97
C MET A 89 -6.34 14.33 4.19
N TYR A 90 -6.86 13.13 4.20
CA TYR A 90 -7.52 12.55 5.36
C TYR A 90 -6.99 11.15 5.67
N ASP A 91 -7.10 10.78 6.93
CA ASP A 91 -6.67 9.51 7.45
C ASP A 91 -7.77 8.45 7.37
N PHE A 92 -7.38 7.21 7.12
CA PHE A 92 -8.26 6.06 7.05
C PHE A 92 -7.62 4.86 7.74
N HIS A 93 -8.28 4.36 8.79
CA HIS A 93 -7.78 3.27 9.64
C HIS A 93 -8.67 2.04 9.50
N ILE A 94 -8.06 0.85 9.39
CA ILE A 94 -8.80 -0.42 9.48
C ILE A 94 -8.09 -1.46 10.35
N TYR A 95 -8.83 -2.00 11.32
CA TYR A 95 -8.42 -3.13 12.13
C TYR A 95 -9.60 -4.09 12.25
N GLN A 96 -9.64 -5.11 11.40
CA GLN A 96 -10.80 -6.00 11.26
C GLN A 96 -10.38 -7.45 10.98
N ASN A 97 -11.33 -8.37 10.99
CA ASN A 97 -11.09 -9.76 10.57
C ASN A 97 -10.80 -9.86 9.06
N ALA A 98 -10.28 -11.01 8.60
CA ALA A 98 -9.79 -11.18 7.23
C ALA A 98 -10.90 -11.04 6.17
N ASN A 99 -12.09 -11.59 6.44
CA ASN A 99 -13.21 -11.47 5.50
C ASN A 99 -13.64 -10.01 5.30
N THR A 100 -13.69 -9.24 6.38
CA THR A 100 -14.03 -7.82 6.31
C THR A 100 -12.98 -7.05 5.54
N VAL A 101 -11.68 -7.19 5.86
CA VAL A 101 -10.60 -6.50 5.13
C VAL A 101 -10.59 -6.88 3.64
N PHE A 102 -10.77 -8.16 3.31
CA PHE A 102 -10.90 -8.59 1.91
C PHE A 102 -12.06 -7.88 1.20
N SER A 103 -13.24 -7.81 1.83
CA SER A 103 -14.42 -7.17 1.26
C SER A 103 -14.29 -5.64 1.08
N MET A 104 -13.31 -5.02 1.74
CA MET A 104 -13.01 -3.58 1.64
C MET A 104 -12.14 -3.22 0.44
N ALA A 105 -11.82 -4.17 -0.45
CA ALA A 105 -11.11 -3.88 -1.71
C ALA A 105 -11.83 -2.85 -2.60
N ASN A 106 -13.13 -2.64 -2.41
CA ASN A 106 -13.92 -1.65 -3.15
C ASN A 106 -14.26 -0.38 -2.34
N THR A 107 -13.66 -0.18 -1.16
CA THR A 107 -13.97 0.93 -0.26
C THR A 107 -13.91 2.28 -0.96
N PHE A 108 -12.90 2.49 -1.80
CA PHE A 108 -12.66 3.79 -2.44
C PHE A 108 -13.31 3.94 -3.83
N ASP A 109 -13.89 2.88 -4.39
CA ASP A 109 -14.45 2.87 -5.75
C ASP A 109 -15.47 3.99 -5.98
N ARG A 110 -16.24 4.33 -4.95
CA ARG A 110 -17.30 5.34 -4.99
C ARG A 110 -16.95 6.63 -4.24
N THR A 111 -15.74 6.72 -3.69
CA THR A 111 -15.29 7.94 -3.01
C THR A 111 -15.22 9.09 -4.01
N SER A 112 -15.52 10.30 -3.53
CA SER A 112 -15.45 11.51 -4.34
C SER A 112 -14.03 11.77 -4.86
N ARG A 113 -13.90 12.03 -6.16
CA ARG A 113 -12.64 12.48 -6.79
C ARG A 113 -12.38 13.98 -6.62
N VAL A 114 -13.27 14.65 -5.89
CA VAL A 114 -13.17 16.07 -5.50
C VAL A 114 -12.99 16.15 -3.99
N GLY A 115 -11.93 16.82 -3.54
CA GLY A 115 -11.62 17.02 -2.13
C GLY A 115 -10.22 16.53 -1.75
N PRO A 116 -9.94 16.39 -0.44
CA PRO A 116 -8.68 15.83 0.04
C PRO A 116 -8.49 14.37 -0.42
N LYS A 117 -7.25 13.96 -0.61
CA LYS A 117 -6.89 12.57 -0.92
C LYS A 117 -6.81 11.71 0.35
N ALA A 118 -7.00 10.40 0.22
CA ALA A 118 -6.84 9.47 1.31
C ALA A 118 -5.36 9.16 1.59
N PHE A 119 -5.02 9.10 2.88
CA PHE A 119 -3.89 8.36 3.42
C PHE A 119 -4.46 7.21 4.24
N VAL A 120 -4.24 5.98 3.81
CA VAL A 120 -4.58 4.80 4.62
C VAL A 120 -3.44 4.57 5.60
N SER A 121 -3.38 5.35 6.69
CA SER A 121 -2.20 5.39 7.55
C SER A 121 -2.03 4.16 8.45
N GLU A 122 -3.12 3.45 8.71
CA GLU A 122 -3.12 2.26 9.53
C GLU A 122 -4.05 1.19 8.95
N TYR A 123 -3.50 0.04 8.59
CA TYR A 123 -4.31 -1.13 8.28
C TYR A 123 -3.64 -2.43 8.72
N ALA A 124 -4.45 -3.34 9.27
CA ALA A 124 -4.10 -4.73 9.48
C ALA A 124 -5.34 -5.59 9.66
N VAL A 125 -5.25 -6.86 9.28
CA VAL A 125 -6.15 -7.88 9.83
C VAL A 125 -5.75 -8.13 11.28
N THR A 126 -6.73 -8.28 12.18
CA THR A 126 -6.50 -8.51 13.61
C THR A 126 -7.29 -9.70 14.16
N GLY A 127 -7.08 -10.01 15.45
CA GLY A 127 -7.76 -11.11 16.15
C GLY A 127 -7.30 -12.50 15.70
N ASP A 128 -8.19 -13.48 15.80
CA ASP A 128 -7.88 -14.89 15.51
C ASP A 128 -7.46 -15.12 14.04
N ASP A 129 -7.89 -14.25 13.14
CA ASP A 129 -7.50 -14.28 11.74
C ASP A 129 -6.03 -13.94 11.53
N ALA A 130 -5.54 -12.97 12.27
CA ALA A 130 -4.15 -12.57 12.22
C ALA A 130 -3.22 -13.51 12.97
N GLY A 131 -3.65 -14.04 14.12
CA GLY A 131 -2.74 -14.72 15.03
C GLY A 131 -1.56 -13.80 15.39
N ARG A 132 -0.31 -14.22 15.16
CA ARG A 132 0.90 -13.38 15.26
C ARG A 132 1.41 -12.86 13.90
N GLY A 133 0.64 -13.07 12.84
CA GLY A 133 1.00 -12.76 11.46
C GLY A 133 0.81 -14.01 10.60
N SER A 134 -0.44 -14.26 10.19
CA SER A 134 -0.83 -15.43 9.40
C SER A 134 -0.85 -15.16 7.90
N LEU A 135 -0.82 -16.22 7.09
CA LEU A 135 -1.08 -16.13 5.65
C LEU A 135 -2.47 -15.53 5.36
N LEU A 136 -3.51 -15.91 6.12
CA LEU A 136 -4.87 -15.44 5.91
C LEU A 136 -4.96 -13.91 5.98
N ALA A 137 -4.29 -13.32 6.97
CA ALA A 137 -4.19 -11.87 7.12
C ALA A 137 -3.54 -11.23 5.89
N ALA A 138 -2.37 -11.73 5.49
CA ALA A 138 -1.63 -11.22 4.33
C ALA A 138 -2.46 -11.25 3.03
N LEU A 139 -3.25 -12.30 2.80
CA LEU A 139 -4.08 -12.41 1.59
C LEU A 139 -5.24 -11.42 1.56
N ALA A 140 -5.91 -11.22 2.70
CA ALA A 140 -6.98 -10.22 2.80
C ALA A 140 -6.43 -8.79 2.63
N GLU A 141 -5.29 -8.51 3.26
CA GLU A 141 -4.60 -7.23 3.14
C GLU A 141 -4.10 -6.97 1.70
N ALA A 142 -3.65 -8.01 0.99
CA ALA A 142 -3.28 -7.91 -0.43
C ALA A 142 -4.47 -7.52 -1.31
N ALA A 143 -5.66 -8.09 -1.05
CA ALA A 143 -6.87 -7.74 -1.78
C ALA A 143 -7.26 -6.28 -1.51
N PHE A 144 -7.16 -5.83 -0.26
CA PHE A 144 -7.37 -4.43 0.10
C PHE A 144 -6.38 -3.50 -0.61
N LEU A 145 -5.08 -3.84 -0.65
CA LEU A 145 -4.07 -3.07 -1.38
C LEU A 145 -4.30 -3.03 -2.89
N ILE A 146 -4.80 -4.11 -3.50
CA ILE A 146 -5.25 -4.09 -4.91
C ILE A 146 -6.37 -3.05 -5.10
N GLY A 147 -7.29 -2.97 -4.13
CA GLY A 147 -8.32 -1.94 -4.09
C GLY A 147 -7.77 -0.52 -4.02
N LEU A 148 -6.75 -0.30 -3.18
CA LEU A 148 -6.08 1.00 -3.09
C LEU A 148 -5.35 1.34 -4.39
N GLU A 149 -4.67 0.37 -5.01
CA GLU A 149 -3.96 0.53 -6.28
C GLU A 149 -4.92 0.95 -7.41
N LYS A 150 -6.11 0.32 -7.48
CA LYS A 150 -7.18 0.68 -8.42
C LYS A 150 -7.73 2.09 -8.24
N ASN A 151 -7.60 2.65 -7.03
CA ASN A 151 -8.09 3.98 -6.65
C ASN A 151 -6.93 4.94 -6.32
N SER A 152 -5.75 4.72 -6.91
CA SER A 152 -4.54 5.53 -6.69
C SER A 152 -4.66 6.98 -7.20
N ASP A 153 -5.72 7.31 -7.95
CA ASP A 153 -6.09 8.69 -8.26
C ASP A 153 -6.42 9.50 -6.98
N ILE A 154 -7.05 8.84 -6.00
CA ILE A 154 -7.55 9.46 -4.77
C ILE A 154 -6.91 8.92 -3.49
N VAL A 155 -6.26 7.75 -3.52
CA VAL A 155 -5.45 7.21 -2.42
C VAL A 155 -3.97 7.48 -2.71
N GLU A 156 -3.35 8.37 -1.94
CA GLU A 156 -1.96 8.80 -2.20
C GLU A 156 -0.94 7.97 -1.41
N MET A 157 -1.30 7.47 -0.23
CA MET A 157 -0.39 6.74 0.66
C MET A 157 -1.11 5.62 1.40
N ALA A 158 -0.37 4.57 1.75
CA ALA A 158 -0.84 3.48 2.61
C ALA A 158 0.28 3.02 3.54
N SER A 159 -0.05 2.60 4.75
CA SER A 159 0.93 2.14 5.75
C SER A 159 0.36 1.04 6.64
N TYR A 160 1.04 -0.10 6.65
CA TYR A 160 0.70 -1.21 7.55
C TYR A 160 1.05 -0.84 8.99
N ALA A 161 0.17 -1.20 9.93
CA ALA A 161 0.38 -0.92 11.34
C ALA A 161 0.02 -2.11 12.24
N PRO A 162 0.86 -2.43 13.25
CA PRO A 162 2.17 -1.85 13.55
C PRO A 162 3.33 -2.52 12.76
N LEU A 163 4.44 -1.78 12.60
CA LEU A 163 5.59 -2.26 11.82
C LEU A 163 6.49 -3.23 12.59
N PHE A 164 6.75 -2.97 13.87
CA PHE A 164 7.76 -3.70 14.65
C PHE A 164 7.23 -4.16 16.00
N VAL A 165 7.64 -5.36 16.41
CA VAL A 165 7.39 -5.86 17.76
C VAL A 165 8.56 -6.65 18.31
N ASN A 166 8.93 -6.33 19.55
CA ASN A 166 9.81 -7.18 20.32
C ASN A 166 9.01 -8.39 20.83
N THR A 167 9.42 -9.60 20.48
CA THR A 167 8.71 -10.84 20.86
C THR A 167 8.54 -11.00 22.37
N ASN A 168 9.37 -10.33 23.19
CA ASN A 168 9.34 -10.39 24.65
C ASN A 168 8.47 -9.31 25.31
N ASP A 169 7.97 -8.31 24.57
CA ASP A 169 7.03 -7.28 25.07
C ASP A 169 5.91 -7.03 24.04
N ARG A 170 5.24 -8.11 23.64
CA ARG A 170 4.17 -8.08 22.65
C ARG A 170 2.85 -7.65 23.30
N ARG A 171 2.34 -6.48 22.92
CA ARG A 171 1.06 -5.91 23.42
C ARG A 171 -0.03 -5.82 22.36
N TRP A 172 0.36 -5.88 21.09
CA TRP A 172 -0.54 -5.87 19.94
C TRP A 172 -0.20 -7.05 19.02
N ASN A 173 -1.18 -7.47 18.22
CA ASN A 173 -1.01 -8.46 17.18
C ASN A 173 -1.93 -8.14 15.99
N PRO A 174 -1.47 -8.40 14.75
CA PRO A 174 -0.13 -8.82 14.35
C PRO A 174 0.82 -7.61 14.22
N ASP A 175 2.08 -7.86 13.83
CA ASP A 175 3.03 -6.83 13.41
C ASP A 175 3.80 -7.34 12.18
N ALA A 176 4.32 -6.44 11.34
CA ALA A 176 5.02 -6.86 10.12
C ALA A 176 6.37 -7.54 10.44
N ILE A 177 7.16 -6.98 11.36
CA ILE A 177 8.51 -7.44 11.67
C ILE A 177 8.60 -7.79 13.15
N VAL A 178 8.97 -9.04 13.45
CA VAL A 178 9.14 -9.54 14.80
C VAL A 178 10.63 -9.68 15.09
N PHE A 179 11.08 -9.17 16.23
CA PHE A 179 12.49 -9.21 16.61
C PHE A 179 12.71 -9.57 18.09
N ASP A 180 13.92 -10.02 18.39
CA ASP A 180 14.49 -10.07 19.74
C ASP A 180 15.84 -9.33 19.78
N SER A 181 16.64 -9.51 20.83
CA SER A 181 17.93 -8.83 20.98
C SER A 181 19.00 -9.18 19.92
N SER A 182 18.78 -10.19 19.09
CA SER A 182 19.81 -10.75 18.19
C SER A 182 19.33 -11.12 16.78
N GLN A 183 18.03 -11.27 16.57
CA GLN A 183 17.46 -11.76 15.31
C GLN A 183 16.09 -11.12 15.04
N ALA A 184 15.67 -11.15 13.77
CA ALA A 184 14.37 -10.69 13.32
C ALA A 184 13.83 -11.56 12.18
N TYR A 185 12.51 -11.60 12.03
CA TYR A 185 11.83 -12.19 10.87
C TYR A 185 10.64 -11.34 10.43
N GLY A 186 10.32 -11.40 9.14
CA GLY A 186 9.11 -10.80 8.58
C GLY A 186 7.93 -11.78 8.62
N THR A 187 6.75 -11.31 9.00
CA THR A 187 5.51 -12.08 8.91
C THR A 187 5.05 -12.22 7.45
N PRO A 188 4.06 -13.07 7.13
CA PRO A 188 3.47 -13.13 5.79
C PRO A 188 3.00 -11.76 5.30
N SER A 189 2.46 -10.91 6.19
CA SER A 189 2.09 -9.53 5.86
C SER A 189 3.30 -8.68 5.44
N TYR A 190 4.46 -8.83 6.09
CA TYR A 190 5.71 -8.17 5.64
C TYR A 190 6.11 -8.59 4.23
N TRP A 191 6.08 -9.89 3.93
CA TRP A 191 6.43 -10.39 2.60
C TRP A 191 5.42 -9.97 1.53
N MET A 192 4.15 -9.86 1.92
CA MET A 192 3.11 -9.26 1.09
C MET A 192 3.38 -7.77 0.84
N GLN A 193 3.76 -6.96 1.84
CA GLN A 193 4.16 -5.56 1.61
C GLN A 193 5.29 -5.46 0.58
N HIS A 194 6.32 -6.31 0.71
CA HIS A 194 7.44 -6.33 -0.22
C HIS A 194 6.98 -6.61 -1.66
N PHE A 195 5.95 -7.46 -1.81
CA PHE A 195 5.31 -7.78 -3.09
C PHE A 195 4.64 -6.56 -3.76
N PHE A 196 4.17 -5.58 -2.97
CA PHE A 196 3.57 -4.33 -3.45
C PHE A 196 4.55 -3.17 -3.53
N SER A 197 5.84 -3.36 -3.18
CA SER A 197 6.83 -2.28 -3.23
C SER A 197 6.97 -1.64 -4.61
N ASP A 198 6.83 -2.45 -5.67
CA ASP A 198 6.87 -2.01 -7.07
C ASP A 198 5.59 -1.28 -7.54
N SER A 199 4.54 -1.18 -6.70
CA SER A 199 3.36 -0.34 -6.99
C SER A 199 3.65 1.16 -6.89
N ASN A 200 4.69 1.52 -6.13
CA ASN A 200 5.06 2.91 -5.91
C ASN A 200 5.67 3.51 -7.19
N GLY A 201 5.07 4.57 -7.72
CA GLY A 201 5.46 5.18 -8.99
C GLY A 201 5.07 4.36 -10.23
N ALA A 202 4.24 3.34 -10.08
CA ALA A 202 3.74 2.54 -11.20
C ALA A 202 2.54 3.22 -11.89
N THR A 203 2.31 2.86 -13.15
CA THR A 203 1.10 3.25 -13.88
C THR A 203 0.05 2.16 -13.77
N LEU A 204 -1.14 2.49 -13.29
CA LEU A 204 -2.27 1.56 -13.27
C LEU A 204 -2.74 1.28 -14.70
N LEU A 205 -2.87 0.00 -15.05
CA LEU A 205 -3.49 -0.44 -16.28
C LEU A 205 -4.98 -0.69 -16.07
N LYS A 206 -5.78 -0.28 -17.05
CA LYS A 206 -7.20 -0.61 -17.08
C LYS A 206 -7.37 -2.12 -17.20
N SER A 207 -7.92 -2.74 -16.16
CA SER A 207 -8.17 -4.18 -16.11
C SER A 207 -9.58 -4.46 -15.60
N THR A 208 -10.24 -5.47 -16.17
CA THR A 208 -11.55 -5.95 -15.71
C THR A 208 -11.44 -7.41 -15.31
N LEU A 209 -11.77 -7.72 -14.06
CA LEU A 209 -11.89 -9.09 -13.60
C LEU A 209 -13.30 -9.61 -13.91
N GLN A 210 -13.43 -10.45 -14.93
CA GLN A 210 -14.69 -11.14 -15.27
C GLN A 210 -14.80 -12.42 -14.46
N ALA A 211 -15.13 -12.31 -13.17
CA ALA A 211 -15.34 -13.48 -12.34
C ALA A 211 -16.74 -14.05 -12.61
N ASN A 212 -16.79 -15.26 -13.15
CA ASN A 212 -17.99 -16.09 -13.13
C ASN A 212 -18.21 -16.55 -11.66
N SER A 213 -18.86 -15.72 -10.85
CA SER A 213 -19.44 -16.06 -9.53
C SER A 213 -18.55 -16.26 -8.28
N SER A 214 -17.27 -15.88 -8.27
CA SER A 214 -16.46 -15.97 -7.04
C SER A 214 -16.17 -14.59 -6.45
N ASN A 215 -16.79 -14.29 -5.30
CA ASN A 215 -16.51 -13.12 -4.45
C ASN A 215 -15.18 -13.28 -3.69
N SER A 216 -14.23 -14.03 -4.25
CA SER A 216 -13.00 -14.46 -3.57
C SER A 216 -11.75 -14.11 -4.37
N LEU A 217 -11.89 -13.36 -5.46
CA LEU A 217 -10.79 -12.93 -6.31
C LEU A 217 -10.70 -11.41 -6.31
N GLU A 218 -9.48 -10.90 -6.19
CA GLU A 218 -9.15 -9.51 -6.47
C GLU A 218 -7.92 -9.46 -7.37
N ALA A 219 -7.93 -8.56 -8.35
CA ALA A 219 -6.85 -8.44 -9.32
C ALA A 219 -6.63 -7.00 -9.78
N SER A 220 -5.38 -6.67 -10.08
CA SER A 220 -4.95 -5.43 -10.73
C SER A 220 -3.80 -5.70 -11.70
N ALA A 221 -3.57 -4.75 -12.60
CA ALA A 221 -2.43 -4.76 -13.49
C ALA A 221 -1.73 -3.40 -13.47
N ILE A 222 -0.40 -3.38 -13.45
CA ILE A 222 0.41 -2.16 -13.46
C ILE A 222 1.54 -2.27 -14.48
N LEU A 223 2.00 -1.12 -14.97
CA LEU A 223 3.30 -0.96 -15.62
C LEU A 223 4.26 -0.31 -14.63
N PHE A 224 5.44 -0.89 -14.46
CA PHE A 224 6.48 -0.32 -13.63
C PHE A 224 7.86 -0.56 -14.23
N GLN A 225 8.81 0.30 -13.87
CA GLN A 225 10.22 0.08 -14.17
C GLN A 225 10.87 -0.53 -12.93
N ASN A 226 11.46 -1.71 -13.09
CA ASN A 226 12.16 -2.36 -12.01
C ASN A 226 13.43 -1.56 -11.67
N PRO A 227 13.61 -1.12 -10.41
CA PRO A 227 14.72 -0.25 -10.03
C PRO A 227 16.08 -0.92 -10.14
N MET A 228 16.15 -2.27 -10.08
CA MET A 228 17.38 -3.05 -10.07
C MET A 228 17.95 -3.27 -11.46
N ASP A 229 17.14 -3.77 -12.40
CA ASP A 229 17.58 -4.10 -13.76
C ASP A 229 17.22 -3.03 -14.81
N LYS A 230 16.42 -2.02 -14.42
CA LYS A 230 15.89 -0.97 -15.28
C LYS A 230 14.97 -1.47 -16.40
N GLY A 231 14.55 -2.73 -16.33
CA GLY A 231 13.57 -3.31 -17.24
C GLY A 231 12.17 -2.77 -16.96
N ASN A 232 11.38 -2.65 -18.02
CA ASN A 232 9.97 -2.26 -17.92
C ASN A 232 9.13 -3.53 -17.86
N TYR A 233 8.22 -3.62 -16.91
CA TYR A 233 7.42 -4.81 -16.67
C TYR A 233 5.95 -4.46 -16.58
N MET A 234 5.12 -5.30 -17.20
CA MET A 234 3.71 -5.39 -16.88
C MET A 234 3.55 -6.44 -15.78
N ARG A 235 3.03 -6.02 -14.64
CA ARG A 235 2.75 -6.87 -13.49
C ARG A 235 1.26 -7.07 -13.33
N ILE A 236 0.82 -8.31 -13.30
CA ILE A 236 -0.57 -8.68 -13.01
C ILE A 236 -0.61 -9.36 -11.65
N LYS A 237 -1.33 -8.78 -10.70
CA LYS A 237 -1.50 -9.30 -9.34
C LYS A 237 -2.88 -9.91 -9.21
N VAL A 238 -2.97 -11.08 -8.62
CA VAL A 238 -4.23 -11.76 -8.36
C VAL A 238 -4.19 -12.41 -6.98
N VAL A 239 -5.15 -12.06 -6.13
CA VAL A 239 -5.44 -12.77 -4.89
C VAL A 239 -6.53 -13.78 -5.18
N ASN A 240 -6.30 -15.05 -4.84
CA ASN A 240 -7.34 -16.04 -4.63
C ASN A 240 -7.51 -16.28 -3.14
N PHE A 241 -8.53 -15.66 -2.56
CA PHE A 241 -8.91 -15.81 -1.17
C PHE A 241 -9.78 -17.06 -0.91
N GLY A 242 -10.20 -17.75 -1.98
CA GLY A 242 -11.01 -18.95 -1.91
C GLY A 242 -10.21 -20.22 -1.61
N SER A 243 -10.94 -21.25 -1.19
CA SER A 243 -10.39 -22.57 -0.84
C SER A 243 -10.23 -23.53 -2.02
N SER A 244 -10.62 -23.11 -3.22
CA SER A 244 -10.51 -23.90 -4.45
C SER A 244 -9.51 -23.28 -5.43
N PRO A 245 -8.81 -24.10 -6.23
CA PRO A 245 -8.06 -23.59 -7.37
C PRO A 245 -8.99 -22.86 -8.34
N VAL A 246 -8.45 -21.87 -9.04
CA VAL A 246 -9.19 -21.10 -10.05
C VAL A 246 -8.43 -21.14 -11.37
N ASP A 247 -9.13 -21.56 -12.43
CA ASP A 247 -8.65 -21.41 -13.80
C ASP A 247 -8.89 -19.97 -14.25
N LEU A 248 -7.81 -19.19 -14.32
CA LEU A 248 -7.81 -17.81 -14.75
C LEU A 248 -7.33 -17.70 -16.19
N LYS A 249 -8.15 -17.07 -17.02
CA LYS A 249 -7.75 -16.63 -18.36
C LYS A 249 -7.46 -15.13 -18.34
N ILE A 250 -6.22 -14.75 -18.60
CA ILE A 250 -5.80 -13.36 -18.76
C ILE A 250 -5.83 -13.02 -20.24
N VAL A 251 -6.50 -11.93 -20.62
CA VAL A 251 -6.52 -11.42 -22.00
C VAL A 251 -5.91 -10.02 -22.00
N ILE A 252 -4.85 -9.81 -22.80
CA ILE A 252 -4.19 -8.52 -22.94
C ILE A 252 -4.53 -7.93 -24.31
N ASP A 253 -5.37 -6.90 -24.33
CA ASP A 253 -5.75 -6.21 -25.57
C ASP A 253 -5.22 -4.77 -25.56
N GLY A 254 -5.16 -4.13 -26.72
CA GLY A 254 -4.72 -2.73 -26.85
C GLY A 254 -3.20 -2.51 -26.91
N PHE A 255 -2.38 -3.55 -26.76
CA PHE A 255 -0.92 -3.46 -26.87
C PHE A 255 -0.39 -3.99 -28.22
N ASP A 256 0.62 -3.32 -28.80
CA ASP A 256 1.41 -3.93 -29.88
C ASP A 256 2.16 -5.15 -29.32
N ARG A 257 1.82 -6.31 -29.85
CA ARG A 257 2.36 -7.63 -29.44
C ARG A 257 3.87 -7.70 -29.56
N LYS A 258 4.48 -6.88 -30.42
CA LYS A 258 5.95 -6.80 -30.54
C LYS A 258 6.61 -6.24 -29.28
N LEU A 259 5.86 -5.53 -28.44
CA LEU A 259 6.35 -4.94 -27.20
C LEU A 259 6.40 -5.93 -26.05
N LEU A 260 5.70 -7.06 -26.14
CA LEU A 260 5.73 -8.10 -25.11
C LEU A 260 6.89 -9.07 -25.36
N ASP A 261 7.65 -9.38 -24.32
CA ASP A 261 8.56 -10.51 -24.33
C ASP A 261 7.81 -11.82 -24.03
N SER A 262 8.36 -12.92 -24.54
CA SER A 262 7.96 -14.28 -24.22
C SER A 262 8.48 -14.78 -22.87
N SER A 263 9.41 -14.04 -22.25
CA SER A 263 9.92 -14.31 -20.90
C SER A 263 9.17 -13.53 -19.83
N GLY A 264 8.90 -14.19 -18.71
CA GLY A 264 8.42 -13.55 -17.50
C GLY A 264 8.70 -14.37 -16.25
N SER A 265 8.18 -13.90 -15.13
CA SER A 265 8.29 -14.59 -13.84
C SER A 265 6.92 -14.70 -13.20
N LYS A 266 6.78 -15.72 -12.34
CA LYS A 266 5.64 -15.92 -11.48
C LYS A 266 6.12 -15.92 -10.04
N THR A 267 5.57 -15.04 -9.24
CA THR A 267 5.82 -14.97 -7.80
C THR A 267 4.54 -15.38 -7.05
N VAL A 268 4.66 -16.30 -6.10
CA VAL A 268 3.51 -16.81 -5.34
C VAL A 268 3.78 -16.74 -3.85
N LEU A 269 2.87 -16.13 -3.09
CA LEU A 269 2.79 -16.23 -1.64
C LEU A 269 1.59 -17.13 -1.30
N SER A 270 1.84 -18.29 -0.71
CA SER A 270 0.81 -19.25 -0.30
C SER A 270 1.38 -20.25 0.72
N SER A 271 0.49 -21.03 1.34
CA SER A 271 0.83 -22.18 2.19
C SER A 271 -0.32 -23.18 2.18
N THR A 272 -0.06 -24.41 2.63
CA THR A 272 -1.09 -25.45 2.76
C THR A 272 -2.08 -25.16 3.89
N ASN A 273 -1.73 -24.29 4.85
CA ASN A 273 -2.61 -23.85 5.92
C ASN A 273 -2.65 -22.31 5.99
N VAL A 274 -3.85 -21.74 5.95
CA VAL A 274 -4.08 -20.28 6.00
C VAL A 274 -3.66 -19.65 7.33
N LYS A 275 -3.58 -20.43 8.41
CA LYS A 275 -3.11 -19.97 9.72
C LYS A 275 -1.59 -20.12 9.88
N ASP A 276 -0.85 -20.47 8.84
CA ASP A 276 0.60 -20.54 8.94
C ASP A 276 1.23 -19.16 9.14
N GLU A 277 2.20 -19.12 10.05
CA GLU A 277 2.96 -17.94 10.47
C GLU A 277 4.47 -18.22 10.37
N ASN A 278 5.26 -17.16 10.25
CA ASN A 278 6.72 -17.25 10.40
C ASN A 278 7.13 -17.19 11.88
N SER A 279 8.30 -17.72 12.20
CA SER A 279 8.85 -17.74 13.57
C SER A 279 10.37 -17.74 13.54
N PHE A 280 11.06 -17.50 14.66
CA PHE A 280 12.52 -17.61 14.70
C PHE A 280 13.05 -19.00 14.30
N ALA A 281 12.28 -20.06 14.58
CA ALA A 281 12.65 -21.43 14.18
C ALA A 281 12.46 -21.68 12.68
N ASN A 282 11.50 -21.00 12.06
CA ASN A 282 11.20 -21.10 10.63
C ASN A 282 10.86 -19.70 10.09
N PRO A 283 11.86 -18.83 9.88
CA PRO A 283 11.64 -17.42 9.56
C PRO A 283 11.08 -17.21 8.15
N GLU A 284 11.21 -18.23 7.29
CA GLU A 284 10.79 -18.21 5.89
C GLU A 284 9.73 -19.28 5.58
N LYS A 285 8.93 -19.70 6.57
CA LYS A 285 7.88 -20.72 6.38
C LYS A 285 6.86 -20.30 5.31
N VAL A 286 6.45 -19.03 5.34
CA VAL A 286 5.52 -18.41 4.40
C VAL A 286 6.18 -17.16 3.86
N VAL A 287 6.77 -17.29 2.68
CA VAL A 287 7.44 -16.22 1.92
C VAL A 287 7.07 -16.32 0.45
N ALA A 288 7.29 -15.24 -0.28
CA ALA A 288 7.07 -15.22 -1.72
C ALA A 288 8.09 -16.12 -2.44
N GLN A 289 7.60 -17.05 -3.26
CA GLN A 289 8.41 -17.96 -4.08
C GLN A 289 8.39 -17.51 -5.53
N VAL A 290 9.56 -17.26 -6.12
CA VAL A 290 9.72 -16.82 -7.51
C VAL A 290 10.07 -18.01 -8.39
N SER A 291 9.42 -18.11 -9.55
CA SER A 291 9.69 -19.11 -10.58
C SER A 291 9.69 -18.47 -11.96
N PRO A 292 10.62 -18.82 -12.87
CA PRO A 292 10.58 -18.35 -14.23
C PRO A 292 9.40 -18.97 -14.98
N VAL A 293 8.72 -18.18 -15.82
CA VAL A 293 7.71 -18.71 -16.73
C VAL A 293 8.21 -18.55 -18.16
N LYS A 294 8.48 -19.69 -18.80
CA LYS A 294 8.71 -19.73 -20.25
C LYS A 294 7.33 -19.70 -20.92
N SER A 295 7.14 -18.80 -21.88
CA SER A 295 5.93 -18.66 -22.68
C SER A 295 4.64 -18.32 -21.91
N LEU A 296 4.64 -17.23 -21.14
CA LEU A 296 3.38 -16.61 -20.67
C LEU A 296 2.51 -16.16 -21.85
N VAL A 297 3.16 -15.68 -22.91
CA VAL A 297 2.52 -15.30 -24.16
C VAL A 297 2.87 -16.37 -25.20
N GLU A 298 1.96 -17.31 -25.48
CA GLU A 298 2.16 -18.23 -26.59
C GLU A 298 2.21 -17.46 -27.92
N LYS A 299 2.89 -18.02 -28.93
CA LYS A 299 3.03 -17.47 -30.29
C LYS A 299 1.68 -17.22 -31.01
N THR A 300 0.55 -17.60 -30.41
CA THR A 300 -0.79 -17.62 -31.02
C THR A 300 -1.79 -16.64 -30.39
N GLY A 301 -1.51 -15.97 -29.26
CA GLY A 301 -2.46 -14.99 -28.73
C GLY A 301 -2.10 -14.40 -27.36
N THR A 302 -2.64 -13.22 -27.09
CA THR A 302 -2.53 -12.43 -25.85
C THR A 302 -3.25 -13.06 -24.64
N ASN A 303 -3.46 -14.38 -24.68
CA ASN A 303 -4.20 -15.14 -23.70
C ASN A 303 -3.24 -15.94 -22.84
N MET A 304 -3.35 -15.82 -21.52
CA MET A 304 -2.63 -16.66 -20.56
C MET A 304 -3.65 -17.48 -19.79
N ASP A 305 -3.61 -18.80 -19.94
CA ASP A 305 -4.41 -19.72 -19.13
C ASP A 305 -3.56 -20.20 -17.94
N LEU A 306 -4.03 -19.91 -16.73
CA LEU A 306 -3.25 -20.05 -15.50
C LEU A 306 -4.12 -20.67 -14.42
N VAL A 307 -3.53 -21.58 -13.63
CA VAL A 307 -4.18 -22.10 -12.42
C VAL A 307 -3.66 -21.32 -11.21
N LEU A 308 -4.57 -20.62 -10.53
CA LEU A 308 -4.32 -19.99 -9.24
C LEU A 308 -4.52 -21.03 -8.14
N LEU A 309 -3.55 -21.10 -7.21
CA LEU A 309 -3.69 -21.95 -6.04
C LEU A 309 -4.79 -21.40 -5.11
N PRO A 310 -5.48 -22.26 -4.34
CA PRO A 310 -6.28 -21.80 -3.19
C PRO A 310 -5.44 -20.92 -2.26
N HIS A 311 -6.07 -19.92 -1.64
CA HIS A 311 -5.43 -19.05 -0.64
C HIS A 311 -4.02 -18.62 -1.08
N SER A 312 -3.95 -17.86 -2.17
CA SER A 312 -2.69 -17.41 -2.74
C SER A 312 -2.74 -15.98 -3.22
N LEU A 313 -1.62 -15.29 -3.09
CA LEU A 313 -1.32 -14.06 -3.82
C LEU A 313 -0.32 -14.43 -4.91
N THR A 314 -0.70 -14.19 -6.16
CA THR A 314 0.12 -14.52 -7.32
C THR A 314 0.38 -13.28 -8.16
N CYS A 315 1.62 -13.12 -8.61
CA CYS A 315 2.05 -12.07 -9.51
C CYS A 315 2.65 -12.70 -10.76
N PHE A 316 2.30 -12.13 -11.91
CA PHE A 316 2.89 -12.44 -13.20
C PHE A 316 3.56 -11.19 -13.74
N ASP A 317 4.89 -11.25 -13.88
CA ASP A 317 5.66 -10.19 -14.52
C ASP A 317 5.95 -10.58 -15.97
N VAL A 318 5.59 -9.69 -16.88
CA VAL A 318 5.87 -9.80 -18.31
C VAL A 318 6.84 -8.69 -18.68
N LEU A 319 8.02 -9.05 -19.17
CA LEU A 319 9.01 -8.07 -19.63
C LEU A 319 8.51 -7.35 -20.88
N MET A 320 8.69 -6.03 -20.92
CA MET A 320 8.36 -5.15 -22.03
C MET A 320 9.63 -4.78 -22.80
N LYS A 321 9.55 -4.73 -24.14
CA LYS A 321 10.66 -4.43 -25.05
C LYS A 321 10.87 -2.94 -25.36
N SER A 322 10.00 -2.06 -24.85
CA SER A 322 10.02 -0.60 -25.11
C SER A 322 9.93 0.21 -23.81
N ASP A 323 10.19 1.51 -23.92
CA ASP A 323 10.05 2.46 -22.82
C ASP A 323 8.59 2.69 -22.41
N ILE A 324 8.35 2.83 -21.10
CA ILE A 324 7.01 3.07 -20.52
C ILE A 324 6.35 4.32 -21.10
N THR A 325 7.11 5.38 -21.34
CA THR A 325 6.60 6.64 -21.89
C THR A 325 6.06 6.50 -23.31
N GLN A 326 6.57 5.57 -24.11
CA GLN A 326 6.04 5.26 -25.43
C GLN A 326 4.76 4.43 -25.35
N ILE A 327 4.55 3.71 -24.25
CA ILE A 327 3.39 2.84 -24.02
C ILE A 327 2.18 3.65 -23.53
N THR A 328 2.40 4.67 -22.70
CA THR A 328 1.32 5.45 -22.08
C THR A 328 0.91 6.71 -22.88
N ALA A 329 1.59 7.02 -23.98
CA ALA A 329 1.36 8.25 -24.76
C ALA A 329 0.15 8.17 -25.73
N ASP A 330 -0.35 6.96 -26.02
CA ASP A 330 -1.38 6.72 -27.04
C ASP A 330 -2.79 6.45 -26.47
N ASP A 331 -2.99 6.47 -25.13
CA ASP A 331 -4.28 6.14 -24.53
C ASP A 331 -4.61 7.06 -23.32
N ASP A 332 -5.72 7.80 -23.41
CA ASP A 332 -6.24 8.74 -22.39
C ASP A 332 -6.77 8.01 -21.12
N SER A 333 -6.40 6.75 -20.91
CA SER A 333 -7.01 5.84 -19.93
C SER A 333 -6.16 5.55 -18.68
N HIS A 334 -5.02 6.23 -18.51
CA HIS A 334 -4.04 5.93 -17.47
C HIS A 334 -4.10 6.88 -16.27
N VAL A 335 -3.99 6.30 -15.06
CA VAL A 335 -3.72 7.03 -13.82
C VAL A 335 -2.34 6.60 -13.33
N SER A 336 -1.41 7.55 -13.22
CA SER A 336 -0.12 7.32 -12.58
C SER A 336 -0.28 7.47 -11.07
N SER A 337 0.18 6.48 -10.30
CA SER A 337 0.48 6.76 -8.89
C SER A 337 1.73 7.65 -8.84
N MET A 338 1.74 8.65 -7.95
CA MET A 338 2.91 9.51 -7.73
C MET A 338 3.74 8.99 -6.56
#